data_AF-A0A536Y8G5-F1
#
_entry.id   AF-A0A536Y8G5-F1
#
_cell.length_a   1.000
_cell.length_b   1.000
_cell.length_c   1.000
_cell.angle_alpha   90.00
_cell.angle_beta   90.00
_cell.angle_gamma   90.00
#
_symmetry.space_group_name_H-M   'P 1'
#
loop_
_entity.id
_entity.type
_entity.pdbx_description
1 polymer ?
#
loop_
_entity_poly.entity_id
_entity_poly.type
_entity_poly.pdbx_seq_one_letter_code
_entity_poly.pdbx_strand_id
1 'polypeptide(L)' 'MRGLEIAEKHLGIAELSKRLGAPETTIRAWRFGHAEMPEYKFLRLVDILNELEPNWADKAKPG' A
#
# COMPACT_ATOMS: atom_id res chain seq x y z
N MET A 1 -4.92 -7.55 2.38
CA MET A 1 -5.18 -6.47 1.38
C MET A 1 -4.08 -6.46 0.32
N ARG A 2 -4.41 -6.49 -0.98
CA ARG A 2 -3.44 -6.63 -2.09
C ARG A 2 -2.49 -5.43 -2.24
N GLY A 3 -2.97 -4.20 -2.01
CA GLY A 3 -2.16 -2.98 -2.12
C GLY A 3 -0.97 -2.93 -1.15
N LEU A 4 -1.20 -3.28 0.12
CA LEU A 4 -0.13 -3.36 1.13
C LEU A 4 0.95 -4.37 0.75
N GLU A 5 0.56 -5.53 0.21
CA GLU A 5 1.53 -6.53 -0.24
C GLU A 5 2.39 -6.05 -1.42
N ILE A 6 1.79 -5.35 -2.38
CA ILE A 6 2.53 -4.78 -3.52
C ILE A 6 3.52 -3.72 -3.01
N ALA A 7 3.07 -2.78 -2.18
CA ALA A 7 3.93 -1.72 -1.65
C ALA A 7 5.05 -2.31 -0.78
N GLU A 8 4.75 -3.31 0.05
CA GLU A 8 5.75 -4.00 0.89
C GLU A 8 6.80 -4.73 0.05
N LYS A 9 6.41 -5.39 -1.05
CA LYS A 9 7.34 -6.05 -1.98
C LYS A 9 8.31 -5.07 -2.66
N HIS A 10 7.88 -3.84 -2.93
CA HIS A 10 8.73 -2.83 -3.60
C HIS A 10 9.59 -2.03 -2.62
N LEU A 11 9.04 -1.62 -1.47
CA LEU A 11 9.70 -0.73 -0.51
C LEU A 11 10.37 -1.47 0.66
N GLY A 12 9.89 -2.67 0.98
CA GLY A 12 10.12 -3.30 2.28
C GLY A 12 9.20 -2.74 3.37
N ILE A 13 9.01 -3.54 4.42
CA ILE A 13 8.06 -3.22 5.51
C ILE A 13 8.46 -1.97 6.32
N ALA A 14 9.75 -1.72 6.52
CA ALA A 14 10.25 -0.60 7.30
C ALA A 14 9.99 0.76 6.61
N GLU A 15 10.29 0.87 5.31
CA GLU A 15 10.02 2.08 4.53
C GLU A 15 8.52 2.28 4.32
N LEU A 16 7.76 1.21 4.09
CA LEU A 16 6.29 1.29 4.04
C LEU A 16 5.71 1.82 5.36
N SER A 17 6.22 1.35 6.50
CA SER A 17 5.84 1.83 7.85
C SER A 17 6.10 3.31 8.02
N LYS A 18 7.28 3.77 7.59
CA LYS A 18 7.64 5.18 7.61
C LYS A 18 6.72 6.03 6.74
N ARG A 19 6.48 5.62 5.49
CA ARG A 19 5.64 6.37 4.54
C ARG A 19 4.17 6.41 4.92
N LEU A 20 3.66 5.32 5.49
CA LEU A 20 2.30 5.27 6.02
C LEU A 20 2.21 5.87 7.42
N GLY A 21 3.31 6.16 8.12
CA GLY A 21 3.29 6.66 9.49
C GLY A 21 2.54 5.72 10.44
N ALA A 22 2.83 4.42 10.35
CA ALA A 22 2.20 3.38 11.15
C ALA A 22 3.23 2.29 11.51
N PRO A 23 3.18 1.69 12.71
CA PRO A 23 4.05 0.58 13.07
C PRO A 23 3.89 -0.64 12.14
N GLU A 24 4.95 -1.44 11.99
CA GLU A 24 4.92 -2.67 11.18
C GLU A 24 3.80 -3.63 11.63
N THR A 25 3.58 -3.74 12.94
CA THR A 25 2.51 -4.57 13.51
C THR A 25 1.13 -4.12 13.07
N THR A 26 0.91 -2.81 12.99
CA THR A 26 -0.32 -2.22 12.47
C THR A 26 -0.50 -2.50 10.98
N ILE A 27 0.56 -2.39 10.18
CA ILE A 27 0.50 -2.74 8.75
C ILE A 27 0.16 -4.22 8.56
N ARG A 28 0.77 -5.11 9.34
CA ARG A 28 0.44 -6.55 9.31
C ARG A 28 -1.02 -6.79 9.72
N ALA A 29 -1.51 -6.11 10.76
CA ALA A 29 -2.90 -6.22 11.18
C ALA A 29 -3.87 -5.80 10.04
N TRP A 30 -3.59 -4.71 9.34
CA TRP A 30 -4.36 -4.31 8.16
C TRP A 30 -4.23 -5.31 7.01
N ARG A 31 -3.03 -5.87 6.78
CA ARG A 31 -2.77 -6.83 5.71
C ARG A 31 -3.58 -8.12 5.89
N PHE A 32 -3.62 -8.63 7.12
CA PHE A 32 -4.31 -9.88 7.50
C PHE A 32 -5.77 -9.70 7.91
N GLY A 33 -6.27 -8.45 7.94
CA GLY A 33 -7.67 -8.17 8.28
C GLY A 33 -7.97 -8.24 9.79
N HIS A 34 -6.94 -8.15 10.64
CA HIS A 34 -7.10 -8.05 12.10
C HIS A 34 -7.45 -6.64 12.58
N ALA A 35 -7.28 -5.64 11.71
CA ALA A 35 -7.66 -4.26 11.97
C ALA A 35 -8.14 -3.60 10.67
N GLU A 36 -9.00 -2.60 10.81
CA GLU A 36 -9.43 -1.75 9.71
C GLU A 36 -8.42 -0.62 9.49
N MET A 37 -8.14 -0.33 8.23
CA MET A 37 -7.27 0.78 7.84
C MET A 37 -8.09 2.07 7.80
N PRO A 38 -7.67 3.13 8.51
CA PRO A 38 -8.32 4.43 8.38
C PRO A 38 -8.24 4.98 6.95
N GLU A 39 -9.28 5.68 6.50
CA GLU A 39 -9.39 6.18 5.12
C GLU A 39 -8.19 7.04 4.69
N TYR A 40 -7.71 7.94 5.55
CA TYR A 40 -6.54 8.77 5.24
C TYR A 40 -5.25 7.95 5.04
N LYS A 41 -5.12 6.78 5.68
CA LYS A 41 -4.00 5.85 5.44
C LYS A 41 -4.19 5.11 4.11
N PHE A 42 -5.43 4.80 3.74
CA PHE A 42 -5.75 4.20 2.45
C PHE A 42 -5.41 5.14 1.29
N LEU A 43 -5.82 6.42 1.37
CA LEU A 43 -5.46 7.43 0.37
C LEU A 43 -3.94 7.57 0.25
N ARG A 44 -3.23 7.60 1.39
CA ARG A 44 -1.76 7.63 1.39
C ARG A 44 -1.14 6.38 0.75
N LEU A 45 -1.72 5.20 0.96
CA LEU A 45 -1.29 3.97 0.29
C LEU A 45 -1.47 4.04 -1.22
N VAL A 46 -2.58 4.62 -1.69
CA VAL A 46 -2.82 4.84 -3.13
C VAL A 46 -1.76 5.76 -3.73
N ASP A 47 -1.41 6.86 -3.06
CA ASP A 47 -0.34 7.76 -3.50
C ASP A 47 1.00 7.01 -3.62
N ILE A 48 1.35 6.22 -2.60
CA ILE A 48 2.59 5.41 -2.61
C ILE A 48 2.59 4.44 -3.79
N LEU A 49 1.46 3.80 -4.10
CA LEU A 49 1.36 2.86 -5.21
C LEU A 49 1.49 3.55 -6.58
N ASN A 50 0.95 4.76 -6.73
CA ASN A 50 1.12 5.59 -7.92
C ASN A 50 2.58 6.07 -8.10
N GLU A 51 3.28 6.35 -7.00
CA GLU A 51 4.72 6.68 -7.04
C GLU A 51 5.57 5.47 -7.48
N LEU A 52 5.22 4.27 -7.02
CA LEU A 52 5.97 3.03 -7.27
C LEU A 52 5.81 2.50 -8.69
N GLU A 53 4.63 2.66 -9.28
CA GLU A 53 4.41 2.38 -10.69
C GLU A 53 3.68 3.59 -11.31
N PRO A 54 4.37 4.45 -12.08
CA PRO A 54 3.73 5.62 -12.67
C PRO A 54 2.81 5.30 -13.87
N ASN A 55 2.76 4.05 -14.34
CA ASN A 55 2.11 3.69 -15.61
C ASN A 55 0.99 2.63 -15.50
N TRP A 56 0.07 2.80 -14.55
CA TRP A 56 -1.10 1.89 -14.41
C TRP A 56 -2.09 2.08 -15.57
N ALA A 57 -2.01 3.21 -16.28
CA ALA A 57 -2.87 3.57 -17.41
C ALA A 57 -2.68 2.65 -18.65
N ASP A 58 -1.50 2.05 -18.84
CA ASP A 58 -1.22 1.27 -20.05
C ASP A 58 -1.78 -0.17 -20.02
N LYS A 59 -2.15 -0.70 -18.85
CA LYS A 59 -2.62 -2.08 -18.70
C LYS A 59 -4.15 -2.23 -18.69
N ALA A 60 -4.89 -1.13 -18.86
CA ALA A 60 -6.35 -1.11 -18.89
C ALA A 60 -6.92 -0.99 -20.32
N LYS A 61 -6.22 -1.49 -21.35
CA LYS A 61 -6.83 -1.68 -22.68
C LYS A 61 -7.65 -2.98 -22.68
N PRO A 62 -8.99 -2.94 -22.82
CA PRO A 62 -9.72 -4.09 -23.29
C PRO A 62 -9.29 -4.35 -24.74
N GLY A 63 -8.66 -5.50 -24.98
CA GLY A 63 -8.52 -6.06 -26.32
C GLY A 63 -9.83 -6.62 -26.84
#